data_AF-A0A925JI35-F1
#
_entry.id   AF-A0A925JI35-F1
#
_cell.length_a   1.000
_cell.length_b   1.000
_cell.length_c   1.000
_cell.angle_alpha   90.00
_cell.angle_beta   90.00
_cell.angle_gamma   90.00
#
_symmetry.space_group_name_H-M   'P 1'
#
loop_
_entity.id
_entity.type
_entity.pdbx_description
1 polymer ?
#
loop_
_entity_poly.entity_id
_entity_poly.type
_entity_poly.pdbx_seq_one_letter_code
_entity_poly.pdbx_strand_id
1 'polypeptide(L)'
;MSTSITETTHHPAVKSEARSKAFSFDNLIEKLSTLDRAPTLEEINGWMLEVRIDAADIHPHLGFKAATYARHRVFRNDYAELLLLC
;
A
#
# COMPACT_ATOMS: atom_id res chain seq x y z
N MET A 1 40.93 35.14 13.40
CA MET A 1 41.39 33.75 13.32
C MET A 1 40.27 32.92 12.74
N SER A 2 40.45 32.42 11.52
CA SER A 2 39.48 31.63 10.76
C SER A 2 40.06 30.25 10.51
N THR A 3 39.26 29.20 10.69
CA THR A 3 39.11 28.05 9.78
C THR A 3 38.00 27.15 10.33
N SER A 4 36.86 27.15 9.65
CA SER A 4 35.84 26.10 9.72
C SER A 4 36.24 25.02 8.70
N ILE A 5 36.27 23.75 9.11
CA ILE A 5 36.36 22.62 8.18
C ILE A 5 35.20 21.68 8.51
N THR A 6 34.18 21.72 7.68
CA THR A 6 33.05 20.78 7.70
C THR A 6 33.33 19.75 6.63
N GLU A 7 33.88 18.61 7.03
CA GLU A 7 34.17 17.49 6.14
C GLU A 7 32.85 16.76 5.86
N THR A 8 32.23 17.10 4.72
CA THR A 8 31.03 16.41 4.24
C THR A 8 31.48 15.18 3.46
N THR A 9 31.52 14.04 4.14
CA THR A 9 31.71 12.74 3.48
C THR A 9 30.47 12.44 2.65
N HIS A 10 30.56 12.76 1.36
CA HIS A 10 29.65 12.25 0.33
C HIS A 10 29.83 10.73 0.25
N HIS A 11 29.01 9.99 1.00
CA HIS A 11 28.77 8.60 0.67
C HIS A 11 28.09 8.57 -0.71
N PRO A 12 28.65 7.88 -1.70
CA PRO A 12 27.99 7.73 -2.97
C PRO A 12 26.68 6.99 -2.72
N ALA A 13 25.59 7.59 -3.16
CA ALA A 13 24.28 6.97 -3.20
C ALA A 13 24.42 5.65 -3.96
N VAL A 14 24.48 4.54 -3.22
CA VAL A 14 24.33 3.22 -3.78
C VAL A 14 22.95 3.21 -4.40
N LYS A 15 22.91 3.31 -5.74
CA LYS A 15 21.74 3.07 -6.54
C LYS A 15 21.24 1.68 -6.15
N SER A 16 20.18 1.64 -5.35
CA SER A 16 19.44 0.42 -5.07
C SER A 16 18.75 -0.01 -6.37
N GLU A 17 19.49 -0.74 -7.19
CA GLU A 17 18.96 -1.44 -8.34
C GLU A 17 17.82 -2.37 -7.89
N ALA A 18 16.70 -2.32 -8.63
CA ALA A 18 15.58 -3.24 -8.56
C ALA A 18 14.95 -3.47 -7.17
N ARG A 19 14.43 -2.41 -6.54
CA ARG A 19 13.29 -2.57 -5.63
C ARG A 19 12.12 -3.01 -6.51
N SER A 20 11.92 -4.33 -6.65
CA SER A 20 10.70 -4.90 -7.26
C SER A 20 9.54 -4.06 -6.77
N LYS A 21 8.81 -3.38 -7.67
CA LYS A 21 7.65 -2.55 -7.30
C LYS A 21 6.80 -3.42 -6.39
N ALA A 22 6.85 -3.17 -5.09
CA ALA A 22 6.07 -3.93 -4.14
C ALA A 22 4.61 -3.79 -4.60
N PHE A 23 3.86 -4.88 -4.58
CA PHE A 23 2.43 -4.83 -4.88
C PHE A 23 1.80 -3.95 -3.79
N SER A 24 1.55 -2.67 -4.08
CA SER A 24 1.06 -1.70 -3.11
C SER A 24 -0.45 -1.78 -2.97
N PHE A 25 -0.99 -1.08 -1.98
CA PHE A 25 -2.43 -0.92 -1.83
C PHE A 25 -3.11 -0.34 -3.09
N ASP A 26 -2.50 0.67 -3.72
CA ASP A 26 -3.00 1.22 -4.98
C ASP A 26 -2.95 0.21 -6.14
N ASN A 27 -1.88 -0.59 -6.24
CA ASN A 27 -1.79 -1.64 -7.26
C ASN A 27 -2.87 -2.71 -7.06
N LEU A 28 -3.26 -2.99 -5.81
CA LEU A 28 -4.38 -3.87 -5.51
C LEU A 28 -5.70 -3.27 -5.99
N ILE A 29 -5.96 -1.99 -5.71
CA ILE A 29 -7.17 -1.30 -6.18
C ILE A 29 -7.23 -1.28 -7.72
N GLU A 30 -6.11 -0.95 -8.38
CA GLU A 30 -5.99 -0.98 -9.84
C GLU A 30 -6.30 -2.38 -10.37
N LYS A 31 -5.69 -3.42 -9.78
CA LYS A 31 -5.93 -4.81 -10.18
C LYS A 31 -7.40 -5.20 -10.04
N LEU A 32 -8.03 -4.86 -8.93
CA LEU A 32 -9.46 -5.10 -8.70
C LEU A 32 -10.34 -4.36 -9.71
N SER A 33 -9.94 -3.15 -10.13
CA SER A 33 -10.66 -2.35 -11.11
C SER A 33 -10.66 -2.94 -12.52
N THR A 34 -9.61 -3.68 -12.88
CA THR A 34 -9.44 -4.31 -14.19
C THR A 34 -10.08 -5.70 -14.31
N LEU A 35 -10.73 -6.18 -13.24
CA LEU A 35 -11.39 -7.48 -13.26
C LEU A 35 -12.56 -7.50 -14.25
N ASP A 36 -12.58 -8.52 -15.09
CA ASP A 36 -13.65 -8.87 -16.02
C ASP A 36 -14.44 -10.12 -15.57
N ARG A 37 -14.03 -10.73 -14.45
CA ARG A 37 -14.67 -11.87 -13.81
C ARG A 37 -14.45 -11.85 -12.31
N ALA A 38 -15.26 -12.66 -11.62
CA ALA A 38 -15.01 -12.97 -10.22
C ALA A 38 -13.65 -13.70 -10.09
N PRO A 39 -12.75 -13.24 -9.21
CA PRO A 39 -11.49 -13.91 -8.97
C PRO A 39 -11.69 -15.17 -8.12
N THR A 40 -10.79 -16.14 -8.27
CA THR A 40 -10.78 -17.33 -7.40
C THR A 40 -10.22 -16.99 -6.03
N LEU A 41 -10.45 -17.88 -5.07
CA LEU A 41 -9.89 -17.72 -3.73
C LEU A 41 -8.35 -17.80 -3.73
N GLU A 42 -7.75 -18.62 -4.60
CA GLU A 42 -6.29 -18.65 -4.72
C GLU A 42 -5.74 -17.32 -5.25
N GLU A 43 -6.40 -16.71 -6.23
CA GLU A 43 -6.00 -15.41 -6.78
C GLU A 43 -6.04 -14.33 -5.70
N ILE A 44 -7.13 -14.25 -4.94
CA ILE A 44 -7.28 -13.30 -3.82
C ILE A 44 -6.18 -13.53 -2.78
N ASN A 45 -5.96 -14.79 -2.38
CA ASN A 45 -4.93 -15.12 -1.38
C ASN A 45 -3.53 -14.72 -1.85
N GLY A 46 -3.21 -14.94 -3.13
CA GLY A 46 -1.95 -14.50 -3.72
C GLY A 46 -1.76 -12.99 -3.60
N TRP A 47 -2.79 -12.21 -3.95
CA TRP A 47 -2.75 -10.75 -3.85
C TRP A 47 -2.59 -10.27 -2.41
N MET A 48 -3.27 -10.89 -1.46
CA MET A 48 -3.21 -10.51 -0.04
C MET A 48 -1.85 -10.87 0.62
N LEU A 49 -1.15 -11.88 0.12
CA LEU A 49 0.19 -12.24 0.60
C LEU A 49 1.28 -11.31 0.06
N GLU A 50 1.10 -10.81 -1.17
CA GLU A 50 2.06 -9.92 -1.82
C GLU A 50 1.86 -8.45 -1.46
N VAL A 51 0.63 -8.06 -1.10
CA VAL A 51 0.29 -6.66 -0.89
C VAL A 51 1.03 -6.10 0.32
N ARG A 52 1.71 -4.97 0.11
CA ARG A 52 2.28 -4.17 1.19
C ARG A 52 1.39 -2.95 1.40
N ILE A 53 0.92 -2.80 2.63
CA ILE A 53 0.01 -1.73 3.04
C ILE A 53 0.75 -0.90 4.08
N ASP A 54 0.98 0.38 3.77
CA ASP A 54 1.57 1.34 4.68
C ASP A 54 0.49 2.15 5.40
N ALA A 55 0.83 2.75 6.54
CA ALA A 55 -0.10 3.56 7.31
C ALA A 55 -0.67 4.75 6.49
N ALA A 56 0.10 5.28 5.54
CA ALA A 56 -0.32 6.34 4.65
C ALA A 56 -1.45 5.91 3.70
N ASP A 57 -1.49 4.64 3.28
CA ASP A 57 -2.48 4.11 2.35
C ASP A 57 -3.86 4.02 3.00
N ILE A 58 -3.88 3.70 4.31
CA ILE A 58 -5.12 3.49 5.07
C ILE A 58 -5.62 4.77 5.74
N HIS A 59 -4.75 5.77 5.95
CA HIS A 59 -5.10 6.97 6.70
C HIS A 59 -6.34 7.72 6.18
N PRO A 60 -6.57 7.85 4.86
CA PRO A 60 -7.78 8.48 4.32
C PRO A 60 -9.07 7.75 4.67
N HIS A 61 -8.98 6.46 5.02
CA HIS A 61 -10.10 5.57 5.28
C HIS A 61 -10.27 5.23 6.76
N LEU A 62 -9.42 5.76 7.65
CA LEU A 62 -9.50 5.48 9.08
C LEU A 62 -10.62 6.31 9.72
N GLY A 63 -11.55 5.62 10.37
CA GLY A 63 -12.58 6.23 11.20
C GLY A 63 -13.08 5.26 12.24
N PHE A 64 -12.76 5.50 13.50
CA PHE A 64 -13.14 4.61 14.60
C PHE A 64 -14.53 4.95 15.14
N LYS A 65 -15.32 3.93 15.46
CA LYS A 65 -16.58 4.08 16.19
C LYS A 65 -16.44 3.53 17.60
N ALA A 66 -16.86 4.31 18.59
CA ALA A 66 -16.93 3.83 19.97
C ALA A 66 -17.97 2.69 20.03
N ALA A 67 -17.50 1.49 20.39
CA ALA A 67 -18.29 0.26 20.60
C ALA A 67 -18.47 -0.73 19.42
N THR A 68 -18.07 -0.42 18.19
CA THR A 68 -18.12 -1.38 17.07
C THR A 68 -17.01 -1.16 16.07
N TYR A 69 -16.62 -2.19 15.32
CA TYR A 69 -15.77 -1.99 14.15
C TYR A 69 -16.48 -1.11 13.11
N ALA A 70 -15.73 -0.20 12.50
CA ALA A 70 -16.17 0.56 11.35
C ALA A 70 -15.83 -0.20 10.07
N ARG A 71 -16.72 -0.10 9.09
CA ARG A 71 -16.53 -0.64 7.74
C ARG A 71 -16.36 0.52 6.78
N HIS A 72 -15.15 0.68 6.27
CA HIS A 72 -14.84 1.71 5.28
C HIS A 72 -14.70 1.04 3.93
N ARG A 73 -15.58 1.39 3.00
CA ARG A 73 -15.51 0.88 1.64
C ARG A 73 -14.45 1.65 0.87
N VAL A 74 -13.43 0.94 0.43
CA VAL A 74 -12.29 1.49 -0.34
C VAL A 74 -12.58 1.37 -1.83
N PHE A 75 -13.04 0.20 -2.28
CA PHE A 75 -13.31 -0.07 -3.68
C PHE A 75 -14.51 -1.01 -3.84
N ARG A 76 -15.24 -0.89 -4.96
CA ARG A 76 -16.30 -1.83 -5.35
C ARG A 76 -16.53 -1.81 -6.85
N ASN A 77 -16.70 -3.00 -7.42
CA ASN A 77 -17.28 -3.22 -8.74
C ASN A 77 -18.23 -4.44 -8.71
N ASP A 78 -18.55 -5.00 -9.88
CA ASP A 78 -19.44 -6.17 -10.01
C ASP A 78 -18.78 -7.47 -9.53
N TYR A 79 -17.45 -7.50 -9.43
CA TYR A 79 -16.67 -8.72 -9.16
C TYR A 79 -16.04 -8.77 -7.77
N ALA A 80 -15.81 -7.61 -7.15
CA ALA A 80 -15.13 -7.50 -5.87
C ALA A 80 -15.53 -6.24 -5.09
N GLU A 81 -15.45 -6.33 -3.76
CA GLU A 81 -15.53 -5.20 -2.83
C GLU A 81 -14.32 -5.26 -1.89
N LEU A 82 -13.60 -4.15 -1.76
CA LEU A 82 -12.50 -3.98 -0.81
C LEU A 82 -12.96 -3.11 0.35
N LEU A 83 -12.88 -3.65 1.56
CA LEU A 83 -13.25 -3.00 2.80
C LEU A 83 -12.05 -2.89 3.73
N LEU A 84 -11.95 -1.75 4.41
CA LEU A 84 -11.07 -1.56 5.55
C LEU A 84 -11.91 -1.62 6.84
N LEU A 85 -11.52 -2.53 7.73
CA LEU A 85 -12.13 -2.70 9.05
C LEU A 85 -11.22 -2.05 10.09
N CYS A 86 -11.77 -1.15 10.90
CA CYS A 86 -11.04 -0.51 12.00
C CYS A 86 -11.86 -0.45 13.29
#